data_AF-A0A654KFC7-F1
#
_entry.id   AF-A0A654KFC7-F1
#
_cell.length_a   1.000
_cell.length_b   1.000
_cell.length_c   1.000
_cell.angle_alpha   90.00
_cell.angle_beta   90.00
_cell.angle_gamma   90.00
#
_symmetry.space_group_name_H-M   'P 1'
#
loop_
_entity.id
_entity.type
_entity.pdbx_description
1 polymer ?
#
loop_
_entity_poly.entity_id
_entity_poly.type
_entity_poly.pdbx_seq_one_letter_code
_entity_poly.pdbx_strand_id
1 'polypeptide(L)'
;MGGAIKSEYGDSGFEIWNGWSKRASNYEEKSAKSTWRSLKEGRINIASLFYEARKHGYKDINKTYSSQELAKRQADYALIRKKREEEFRASRLLEAKQKEESIKESLNRWNDGLYFREKDCHPYLVNKGINDKKISKYLKQEGANLLVPLKRYGSVVAIQTISPEGVKRFNKNASVKGNFLTLGNWHKAKEKGEILLCEGFATGASLHLATGKDVAVCFTGNNMVEVAKEFEKANIQIYVCADVDRSNAGFRYAEKIKKFNPKAEIIFPEFTEKELSAPNPPSDFNDLAQLRGLEELKTYFIKPQEMEMCL
;
A
#
# COMPACT_ATOMS: atom_id res chain seq x y z
N MET A 1 -11.20 -14.32 -19.34
CA MET A 1 -10.57 -15.45 -20.08
C MET A 1 -9.08 -15.29 -20.37
N GLY A 2 -8.49 -14.09 -20.43
CA GLY A 2 -7.05 -13.94 -20.70
C GLY A 2 -6.12 -14.71 -19.74
N GLY A 3 -6.51 -14.85 -18.46
CA GLY A 3 -5.74 -15.64 -17.49
C GLY A 3 -5.62 -17.13 -17.84
N ALA A 4 -6.60 -17.69 -18.56
CA ALA A 4 -6.56 -19.07 -19.04
C ALA A 4 -5.51 -19.25 -20.15
N ILE A 5 -5.45 -18.30 -21.09
CA ILE A 5 -4.47 -18.28 -22.18
C ILE A 5 -3.07 -18.04 -21.60
N LYS A 6 -2.92 -17.09 -20.68
CA LYS A 6 -1.63 -16.81 -20.02
C LYS A 6 -1.13 -18.01 -19.21
N SER A 7 -2.03 -18.74 -18.54
CA SER A 7 -1.65 -19.95 -17.82
C SER A 7 -1.18 -21.08 -18.75
N GLU A 8 -1.63 -21.13 -20.00
CA GLU A 8 -1.20 -22.15 -20.96
C GLU A 8 0.10 -21.75 -21.67
N TYR A 9 0.14 -20.53 -22.22
CA TYR A 9 1.18 -20.06 -23.13
C TYR A 9 2.19 -19.09 -22.49
N GLY A 10 2.06 -18.77 -21.20
CA GLY A 10 2.83 -17.70 -20.57
C GLY A 10 2.62 -16.37 -21.30
N ASP A 11 3.63 -15.50 -21.31
CA ASP A 11 3.55 -14.20 -22.00
C ASP A 11 3.42 -14.30 -23.53
N SER A 12 3.83 -15.43 -24.14
CA SER A 12 3.63 -15.65 -25.58
C SER A 12 2.16 -15.73 -25.99
N GLY A 13 1.25 -15.97 -25.02
CA GLY A 13 -0.19 -15.97 -25.24
C GLY A 13 -0.81 -14.59 -25.48
N PHE A 14 -0.05 -13.50 -25.33
CA PHE A 14 -0.56 -12.14 -25.48
C PHE A 14 -1.19 -11.92 -26.85
N GLU A 15 -0.51 -12.33 -27.93
CA GLU A 15 -1.02 -12.08 -29.29
C GLU A 15 -2.35 -12.79 -29.57
N ILE A 16 -2.52 -14.01 -29.06
CA ILE A 16 -3.77 -14.78 -29.19
C ILE A 16 -4.91 -14.05 -28.46
N TRP A 17 -4.66 -13.64 -27.21
CA TRP A 17 -5.66 -12.94 -26.41
C TRP A 17 -5.98 -11.55 -26.98
N ASN A 18 -4.94 -10.80 -27.36
CA ASN A 18 -5.04 -9.45 -27.89
C ASN A 18 -5.76 -9.42 -29.24
N GLY A 19 -5.51 -10.40 -30.12
CA GLY A 19 -6.23 -10.56 -31.38
C GLY A 19 -7.74 -10.77 -31.19
N TRP A 20 -8.16 -11.44 -30.11
CA TRP A 20 -9.58 -11.51 -29.75
C TRP A 20 -10.08 -10.20 -29.14
N SER A 21 -9.34 -9.61 -28.20
CA SER A 21 -9.72 -8.36 -27.54
C SER A 21 -9.92 -7.19 -28.51
N LYS A 22 -9.15 -7.13 -29.60
CA LYS A 22 -9.29 -6.12 -30.67
C LYS A 22 -10.67 -6.08 -31.33
N ARG A 23 -11.47 -7.14 -31.22
CA ARG A 23 -12.83 -7.21 -31.79
C ARG A 23 -13.89 -6.50 -30.93
N ALA A 24 -13.57 -6.10 -29.71
CA ALA A 24 -14.49 -5.37 -28.85
C ALA A 24 -14.54 -3.88 -29.21
N SER A 25 -15.74 -3.29 -29.21
CA SER A 25 -15.95 -1.87 -29.54
C SER A 25 -15.24 -0.89 -28.59
N ASN A 26 -14.91 -1.34 -27.38
CA ASN A 26 -14.22 -0.57 -26.34
C ASN A 26 -12.73 -0.93 -26.19
N TYR A 27 -12.12 -1.55 -27.21
CA TYR A 27 -10.72 -1.95 -27.14
C TYR A 27 -9.76 -0.76 -27.15
N GLU A 28 -8.76 -0.78 -26.26
CA GLU A 28 -7.64 0.15 -26.26
C GLU A 28 -6.32 -0.59 -26.00
N GLU A 29 -5.33 -0.41 -26.86
CA GLU A 29 -4.09 -1.21 -26.85
C GLU A 29 -3.28 -1.05 -25.56
N LYS A 30 -3.16 0.18 -25.02
CA LYS A 30 -2.43 0.43 -23.77
C LYS A 30 -3.10 -0.28 -22.59
N SER A 31 -4.42 -0.16 -22.50
CA SER A 31 -5.24 -0.84 -21.49
C SER A 31 -5.16 -2.37 -21.61
N ALA A 32 -5.13 -2.91 -22.84
CA ALA A 32 -4.95 -4.34 -23.07
C ALA A 32 -3.58 -4.85 -22.60
N LYS A 33 -2.48 -4.15 -22.93
CA LYS A 33 -1.12 -4.49 -22.46
C LYS A 33 -1.03 -4.44 -20.92
N SER A 34 -1.61 -3.41 -20.31
CA SER A 34 -1.68 -3.29 -18.84
C SER A 34 -2.45 -4.44 -18.20
N THR A 35 -3.63 -4.76 -18.76
CA THR A 35 -4.46 -5.88 -18.32
C THR A 35 -3.68 -7.19 -18.41
N TRP A 36 -3.00 -7.45 -19.53
CA TRP A 36 -2.23 -8.68 -19.71
C TRP A 36 -1.13 -8.87 -18.65
N ARG A 37 -0.39 -7.80 -18.35
CA ARG A 37 0.63 -7.81 -17.29
C ARG A 37 0.02 -8.11 -15.92
N SER A 38 -1.20 -7.62 -15.65
CA SER A 38 -1.90 -7.84 -14.37
C SER A 38 -2.43 -9.27 -14.19
N LEU A 39 -2.63 -10.01 -15.27
CA LEU A 39 -3.15 -11.39 -15.22
C LEU A 39 -2.11 -12.32 -14.58
N LYS A 40 -2.58 -13.10 -13.60
CA LYS A 40 -1.80 -14.11 -12.90
C LYS A 40 -2.02 -15.48 -13.51
N GLU A 41 -0.92 -16.17 -13.76
CA GLU A 41 -0.93 -17.59 -14.16
C GLU A 41 -1.46 -18.46 -13.02
N GLY A 42 -2.03 -19.61 -13.37
CA GLY A 42 -2.45 -20.65 -12.43
C GLY A 42 -3.78 -20.41 -11.71
N ARG A 43 -4.40 -19.23 -11.83
CA ARG A 43 -5.73 -18.97 -11.22
C ARG A 43 -6.89 -19.55 -12.01
N ILE A 44 -6.80 -19.55 -13.34
CA ILE A 44 -7.79 -20.09 -14.29
C ILE A 44 -6.99 -20.78 -15.38
N ASN A 45 -7.30 -22.03 -15.72
CA ASN A 45 -6.58 -22.79 -16.74
C ASN A 45 -7.34 -22.83 -18.08
N ILE A 46 -6.69 -23.35 -19.12
CA ILE A 46 -7.28 -23.44 -20.47
C ILE A 46 -8.51 -24.34 -20.51
N ALA A 47 -8.64 -25.33 -19.61
CA ALA A 47 -9.83 -26.16 -19.53
C ALA A 47 -11.07 -25.36 -19.13
N SER A 48 -10.93 -24.35 -18.24
CA SER A 48 -12.02 -23.41 -17.95
C SER A 48 -12.44 -22.60 -19.18
N LEU A 49 -11.52 -22.30 -20.10
CA LEU A 49 -11.87 -21.65 -21.37
C LEU A 49 -12.70 -22.53 -22.28
N PHE A 50 -12.30 -23.79 -22.46
CA PHE A 50 -13.09 -24.73 -23.24
C PHE A 50 -14.42 -25.09 -22.57
N TYR A 51 -14.47 -25.14 -21.24
CA TYR A 51 -15.71 -25.33 -20.49
C TYR A 51 -16.73 -24.21 -20.79
N GLU A 52 -16.33 -22.94 -20.66
CA GLU A 52 -17.19 -21.80 -20.99
C GLU A 52 -17.55 -21.77 -22.48
N ALA A 53 -16.59 -22.06 -23.37
CA ALA A 53 -16.87 -22.12 -24.80
C ALA A 53 -17.94 -23.17 -25.13
N ARG A 54 -17.86 -24.37 -24.55
CA ARG A 54 -18.85 -25.45 -24.75
C ARG A 54 -20.22 -25.07 -24.22
N LYS A 55 -20.29 -24.39 -23.06
CA LYS A 55 -21.53 -23.84 -22.51
C LYS A 55 -22.21 -22.87 -23.49
N HIS A 56 -21.41 -22.17 -24.30
CA HIS A 56 -21.88 -21.24 -25.34
C HIS A 56 -21.88 -21.83 -26.76
N GLY A 57 -21.92 -23.16 -26.89
CA GLY A 57 -22.19 -23.83 -28.18
C GLY A 57 -20.95 -24.15 -29.02
N TYR A 58 -19.73 -23.92 -28.51
CA TYR A 58 -18.53 -24.47 -29.15
C TYR A 58 -18.56 -26.00 -29.09
N LYS A 59 -18.44 -26.64 -30.25
CA LYS A 59 -18.28 -28.09 -30.37
C LYS A 59 -16.84 -28.36 -30.80
N ASP A 60 -16.19 -29.31 -30.14
CA ASP A 60 -14.84 -29.70 -30.54
C ASP A 60 -14.84 -30.15 -31.99
N ILE A 61 -13.95 -29.55 -32.78
CA ILE A 61 -13.71 -29.95 -34.16
C ILE A 61 -13.05 -31.33 -34.08
N ASN A 62 -13.68 -32.37 -34.65
CA ASN A 62 -13.29 -33.78 -34.51
C ASN A 62 -11.79 -34.00 -34.77
N LYS A 63 -11.01 -33.97 -33.70
CA LYS A 63 -9.61 -34.38 -33.68
C LYS A 63 -9.54 -35.61 -32.80
N THR A 64 -9.69 -36.76 -33.42
CA THR A 64 -9.56 -38.05 -32.73
C THR A 64 -8.08 -38.31 -32.52
N TYR A 65 -7.65 -38.32 -31.26
CA TYR A 65 -6.30 -38.71 -30.90
C TYR A 65 -6.26 -40.21 -30.62
N SER A 66 -5.22 -40.88 -31.08
CA SER A 66 -4.94 -42.26 -30.66
C SER A 66 -4.64 -42.32 -29.16
N SER A 67 -4.84 -43.50 -28.55
CA SER A 67 -4.53 -43.70 -27.13
C SER A 67 -3.06 -43.41 -26.79
N GLN A 68 -2.14 -43.69 -27.72
CA GLN A 68 -0.72 -43.38 -27.56
C GLN A 68 -0.46 -41.86 -27.54
N GLU A 69 -1.11 -41.11 -28.43
CA GLU A 69 -0.98 -39.65 -28.46
C GLU A 69 -1.58 -38.97 -27.23
N LEU A 70 -2.71 -39.50 -26.70
CA LEU A 70 -3.31 -39.01 -25.47
C LEU A 70 -2.39 -39.26 -24.27
N ALA A 71 -1.82 -40.47 -24.15
CA ALA A 71 -0.89 -40.81 -23.09
C ALA A 71 0.36 -39.93 -23.12
N LYS A 72 0.94 -39.70 -24.30
CA LYS A 72 2.10 -38.80 -24.48
C LYS A 72 1.77 -37.37 -24.05
N ARG A 73 0.64 -36.83 -24.51
CA ARG A 73 0.20 -35.47 -24.12
C ARG A 73 -0.01 -35.35 -22.61
N GLN A 74 -0.66 -36.33 -21.98
CA GLN A 74 -0.87 -36.34 -20.54
C GLN A 74 0.46 -36.35 -19.77
N ALA A 75 1.44 -37.13 -20.23
CA ALA A 75 2.77 -37.16 -19.65
C ALA A 75 3.51 -35.81 -19.81
N ASP A 76 3.46 -35.20 -21.00
CA ASP A 76 4.06 -33.89 -21.27
C ASP A 76 3.43 -32.79 -20.40
N TYR A 77 2.10 -32.78 -20.26
CA TYR A 77 1.39 -31.85 -19.39
C TYR A 77 1.74 -32.03 -17.92
N ALA A 78 1.84 -33.28 -17.44
CA ALA A 78 2.24 -33.57 -16.08
C ALA A 78 3.67 -33.06 -15.80
N LEU A 79 4.59 -33.22 -16.76
CA LEU A 79 5.96 -32.72 -16.65
C LEU A 79 6.02 -31.18 -16.60
N ILE A 80 5.32 -30.49 -17.50
CA ILE A 80 5.26 -29.02 -17.53
C ILE A 80 4.64 -28.49 -16.24
N ARG A 81 3.55 -29.10 -15.78
CA ARG A 81 2.89 -28.74 -14.52
C ARG A 81 3.84 -28.89 -13.34
N LYS A 82 4.55 -30.03 -13.24
CA LYS A 82 5.53 -30.27 -12.18
C LYS A 82 6.64 -29.21 -12.20
N LYS A 83 7.20 -28.90 -13.38
CA LYS A 83 8.23 -27.87 -13.54
C LYS A 83 7.74 -26.47 -13.11
N ARG A 84 6.52 -26.09 -13.51
CA ARG A 84 5.92 -24.80 -13.10
C ARG A 84 5.64 -24.73 -11.61
N GLU A 85 5.15 -25.82 -11.01
CA GLU A 85 4.95 -25.91 -9.56
C GLU A 85 6.28 -25.79 -8.81
N GLU A 86 7.35 -26.41 -9.31
CA GLU A 86 8.71 -26.30 -8.77
C GLU A 86 9.28 -24.87 -8.92
N GLU A 87 9.16 -24.26 -10.09
CA GLU A 87 9.58 -22.87 -10.34
C GLU A 87 8.82 -21.87 -9.46
N PHE A 88 7.50 -22.04 -9.33
CA PHE A 88 6.68 -21.23 -8.44
C PHE A 88 7.10 -21.40 -6.99
N ARG A 89 7.30 -22.65 -6.51
CA ARG A 89 7.79 -22.92 -5.16
C ARG A 89 9.17 -22.30 -4.94
N ALA A 90 10.09 -22.44 -5.88
CA ALA A 90 11.43 -21.87 -5.82
C ALA A 90 11.39 -20.34 -5.75
N SER A 91 10.58 -19.69 -6.58
CA SER A 91 10.37 -18.23 -6.55
C SER A 91 9.82 -17.76 -5.20
N ARG A 92 8.84 -18.49 -4.64
CA ARG A 92 8.25 -18.17 -3.33
C ARG A 92 9.24 -18.33 -2.19
N LEU A 93 10.08 -19.36 -2.24
CA LEU A 93 11.17 -19.57 -1.28
C LEU A 93 12.24 -18.46 -1.39
N LEU A 94 12.58 -18.03 -2.61
CA LEU A 94 13.52 -16.94 -2.83
C LEU A 94 12.97 -15.60 -2.31
N GLU A 95 11.71 -15.27 -2.63
CA GLU A 95 11.02 -14.08 -2.10
C GLU A 95 11.00 -14.09 -0.56
N ALA A 96 10.73 -15.24 0.06
CA ALA A 96 10.69 -15.37 1.51
C ALA A 96 12.07 -15.12 2.13
N LYS A 97 13.13 -15.72 1.58
CA LYS A 97 14.52 -15.50 2.03
C LYS A 97 14.94 -14.03 1.89
N GLN A 98 14.69 -13.43 0.74
CA GLN A 98 15.01 -12.02 0.50
C GLN A 98 14.28 -11.08 1.46
N LYS A 99 13.03 -11.42 1.82
CA LYS A 99 12.26 -10.66 2.80
C LYS A 99 12.81 -10.81 4.22
N GLU A 100 13.21 -12.02 4.61
CA GLU A 100 13.84 -12.30 5.91
C GLU A 100 15.16 -11.54 6.05
N GLU A 101 16.01 -11.56 5.01
CA GLU A 101 17.25 -10.78 4.95
C GLU A 101 16.99 -9.27 5.07
N SER A 102 16.00 -8.74 4.35
CA SER A 102 15.61 -7.32 4.41
C SER A 102 15.10 -6.91 5.80
N ILE A 103 14.36 -7.78 6.48
CA ILE A 103 13.90 -7.56 7.87
C ILE A 103 15.12 -7.52 8.80
N LYS A 104 16.06 -8.47 8.67
CA LYS A 104 17.27 -8.53 9.49
C LYS A 104 18.14 -7.28 9.29
N GLU A 105 18.35 -6.87 8.04
CA GLU A 105 19.10 -5.64 7.72
C GLU A 105 18.43 -4.41 8.33
N SER A 106 17.10 -4.30 8.19
CA SER A 106 16.33 -3.19 8.76
C SER A 106 16.42 -3.16 10.29
N LEU A 107 16.37 -4.32 10.94
CA LEU A 107 16.53 -4.41 12.40
C LEU A 107 17.94 -4.02 12.84
N ASN A 108 18.98 -4.47 12.13
CA ASN A 108 20.37 -4.11 12.43
C ASN A 108 20.58 -2.60 12.30
N ARG A 109 20.17 -2.00 11.18
CA ARG A 109 20.23 -0.54 10.98
C ARG A 109 19.45 0.23 12.04
N TRP A 110 18.29 -0.29 12.45
CA TRP A 110 17.54 0.30 13.55
C TRP A 110 18.31 0.23 14.87
N ASN A 111 18.95 -0.90 15.18
CA ASN A 111 19.69 -1.06 16.43
C ASN A 111 20.94 -0.19 16.46
N ASP A 112 21.70 -0.15 15.37
CA ASP A 112 22.93 0.61 15.21
C ASP A 112 22.69 2.12 15.08
N GLY A 113 21.50 2.51 14.62
CA GLY A 113 21.10 3.91 14.50
C GLY A 113 21.11 4.63 15.85
N LEU A 114 21.59 5.87 15.84
CA LEU A 114 21.61 6.75 17.00
C LEU A 114 20.20 7.24 17.32
N TYR A 115 19.87 7.40 18.60
CA TYR A 115 18.62 8.04 19.01
C TYR A 115 18.58 9.47 18.49
N PHE A 116 17.48 9.82 17.82
CA PHE A 116 17.26 11.18 17.36
C PHE A 116 16.72 12.06 18.49
N ARG A 117 17.26 13.27 18.62
CA ARG A 117 16.84 14.28 19.59
C ARG A 117 16.49 15.56 18.87
N GLU A 118 15.60 16.36 19.46
CA GLU A 118 15.15 17.65 18.91
C GLU A 118 16.33 18.57 18.54
N LYS A 119 17.37 18.62 19.38
CA LYS A 119 18.58 19.42 19.18
C LYS A 119 19.42 19.00 17.97
N ASP A 120 19.19 17.80 17.41
CA ASP A 120 19.93 17.32 16.26
C ASP A 120 19.43 18.01 14.96
N CYS A 121 18.30 18.74 15.01
CA CYS A 121 17.83 19.70 14.00
C CYS A 121 17.88 19.21 12.54
N HIS A 122 17.39 17.98 12.28
CA HIS A 122 17.46 17.40 10.94
C HIS A 122 16.71 18.27 9.89
N PRO A 123 17.33 18.62 8.74
CA PRO A 123 16.77 19.60 7.80
C PRO A 123 15.36 19.29 7.31
N TYR A 124 15.06 18.02 6.99
CA TYR A 124 13.70 17.60 6.60
C TYR A 124 12.65 17.92 7.67
N LEU A 125 12.95 17.71 8.95
CA LEU A 125 11.99 17.93 10.04
C LEU A 125 11.79 19.42 10.31
N VAL A 126 12.88 20.19 10.26
CA VAL A 126 12.83 21.66 10.32
C VAL A 126 11.96 22.21 9.19
N ASN A 127 12.18 21.76 7.96
CA ASN A 127 11.40 22.16 6.79
C ASN A 127 9.93 21.71 6.87
N LYS A 128 9.62 20.68 7.65
CA LYS A 128 8.24 20.23 7.88
C LYS A 128 7.62 20.82 9.14
N GLY A 129 8.34 21.67 9.89
CA GLY A 129 7.86 22.25 11.14
C GLY A 129 7.68 21.24 12.27
N ILE A 130 8.40 20.11 12.23
CA ILE A 130 8.27 19.02 13.21
C ILE A 130 9.50 19.01 14.11
N ASN A 131 9.44 19.69 15.25
CA ASN A 131 10.51 19.67 16.24
C ASN A 131 9.95 19.51 17.67
N ASP A 132 9.56 18.28 18.02
CA ASP A 132 8.99 17.95 19.33
C ASP A 132 9.46 16.55 19.80
N LYS A 133 9.80 16.42 21.08
CA LYS A 133 10.26 15.19 21.75
C LYS A 133 9.23 14.07 21.67
N LYS A 134 7.95 14.43 21.66
CA LYS A 134 6.84 13.49 21.45
C LYS A 134 6.98 12.77 20.13
N ILE A 135 7.58 13.40 19.11
CA ILE A 135 7.84 12.81 17.80
C ILE A 135 9.25 12.23 17.72
N SER A 136 10.26 12.95 18.19
CA SER A 136 11.68 12.55 18.08
C SER A 136 11.96 11.15 18.66
N LYS A 137 11.26 10.75 19.72
CA LYS A 137 11.37 9.42 20.34
C LYS A 137 11.02 8.24 19.41
N TYR A 138 10.32 8.49 18.30
CA TYR A 138 9.96 7.47 17.30
C TYR A 138 11.02 7.32 16.20
N LEU A 139 12.05 8.16 16.22
CA LEU A 139 13.05 8.28 15.16
C LEU A 139 14.43 7.87 15.64
N LYS A 140 15.24 7.43 14.68
CA LYS A 140 16.68 7.27 14.83
C LYS A 140 17.40 7.96 13.67
N GLN A 141 18.72 8.03 13.74
CA GLN A 141 19.57 8.63 12.73
C GLN A 141 20.75 7.72 12.38
N GLU A 142 21.04 7.63 11.09
CA GLU A 142 22.19 6.91 10.52
C GLU A 142 22.92 7.87 9.57
N GLY A 143 24.09 8.32 9.99
CA GLY A 143 24.80 9.41 9.32
C GLY A 143 23.94 10.67 9.27
N ALA A 144 23.70 11.18 8.05
CA ALA A 144 22.85 12.34 7.82
C ALA A 144 21.37 12.01 7.62
N ASN A 145 20.99 10.72 7.59
CA ASN A 145 19.61 10.33 7.27
C ASN A 145 18.80 10.00 8.53
N LEU A 146 17.53 10.40 8.54
CA LEU A 146 16.55 9.88 9.49
C LEU A 146 16.13 8.46 9.14
N LEU A 147 15.93 7.66 10.18
CA LEU A 147 15.33 6.34 10.11
C LEU A 147 13.94 6.40 10.74
N VAL A 148 12.93 6.07 9.94
CA VAL A 148 11.53 5.92 10.38
C VAL A 148 11.15 4.43 10.32
N PRO A 149 10.85 3.78 11.45
CA PRO A 149 10.66 2.33 11.46
C PRO A 149 9.23 1.95 11.06
N LEU A 150 9.10 0.88 10.28
CA LEU A 150 7.85 0.15 10.11
C LEU A 150 7.89 -1.03 11.08
N LYS A 151 6.83 -1.19 11.86
CA LYS A 151 6.76 -2.21 12.89
C LYS A 151 5.66 -3.23 12.63
N ARG A 152 5.88 -4.45 13.10
CA ARG A 152 4.89 -5.51 13.19
C ARG A 152 5.02 -6.16 14.57
N TYR A 153 3.93 -6.15 15.34
CA TYR A 153 3.92 -6.66 16.72
C TYR A 153 5.08 -6.10 17.57
N GLY A 154 5.37 -4.80 17.44
CA GLY A 154 6.44 -4.10 18.15
C GLY A 154 7.85 -4.26 17.56
N SER A 155 8.08 -5.25 16.69
CA SER A 155 9.38 -5.48 16.06
C SER A 155 9.53 -4.68 14.77
N VAL A 156 10.73 -4.14 14.51
CA VAL A 156 11.03 -3.45 13.24
C VAL A 156 11.14 -4.47 12.12
N VAL A 157 10.40 -4.24 11.02
CA VAL A 157 10.35 -5.11 9.84
C VAL A 157 10.77 -4.40 8.56
N ALA A 158 10.82 -3.07 8.57
CA ALA A 158 11.38 -2.25 7.50
C ALA A 158 11.74 -0.88 8.06
N ILE A 159 12.56 -0.14 7.32
CA ILE A 159 12.88 1.26 7.59
C ILE A 159 12.55 2.09 6.34
N GLN A 160 11.95 3.25 6.56
CA GLN A 160 12.00 4.35 5.60
C GLN A 160 13.13 5.30 6.01
N THR A 161 14.08 5.51 5.11
CA THR A 161 15.16 6.49 5.27
C THR A 161 14.72 7.81 4.66
N ILE A 162 14.98 8.92 5.36
CA ILE A 162 14.73 10.28 4.86
C ILE A 162 16.04 11.05 4.89
N SER A 163 16.49 11.49 3.71
CA SER A 163 17.69 12.34 3.56
C SER A 163 17.45 13.77 4.05
N PRO A 164 18.52 14.58 4.26
CA PRO A 164 18.40 16.01 4.55
C PRO A 164 17.53 16.76 3.54
N GLU A 165 17.60 16.40 2.26
CA GLU A 165 16.82 17.00 1.16
C GLU A 165 15.36 16.52 1.14
N GLY A 166 14.97 15.63 2.05
CA GLY A 166 13.61 15.11 2.16
C GLY A 166 13.30 13.95 1.21
N VAL A 167 14.30 13.40 0.50
CA VAL A 167 14.11 12.20 -0.32
C VAL A 167 13.87 10.99 0.58
N LYS A 168 12.71 10.35 0.43
CA LYS A 168 12.25 9.19 1.19
C LYS A 168 12.51 7.91 0.41
N ARG A 169 13.12 6.90 1.04
CA ARG A 169 13.42 5.60 0.42
C ARG A 169 13.16 4.46 1.37
N PHE A 170 12.81 3.30 0.82
CA PHE A 170 12.81 2.04 1.54
C PHE A 170 13.98 1.18 1.12
N ASN A 171 14.37 0.27 1.99
CA ASN A 171 15.35 -0.77 1.66
C ASN A 171 14.79 -1.69 0.58
N LYS A 172 15.69 -2.32 -0.18
CA LYS A 172 15.27 -3.32 -1.17
C LYS A 172 14.50 -4.44 -0.47
N ASN A 173 13.40 -4.88 -1.07
CA ASN A 173 12.51 -5.91 -0.54
C ASN A 173 11.87 -5.58 0.83
N ALA A 174 11.84 -4.31 1.23
CA ALA A 174 11.25 -3.87 2.49
C ALA A 174 9.83 -4.41 2.69
N SER A 175 9.55 -4.94 3.89
CA SER A 175 8.24 -5.43 4.26
C SER A 175 7.27 -4.28 4.57
N VAL A 176 6.88 -3.51 3.55
CA VAL A 176 5.95 -2.37 3.70
C VAL A 176 4.51 -2.84 3.88
N LYS A 177 4.05 -3.77 3.03
CA LYS A 177 2.66 -4.21 2.96
C LYS A 177 2.10 -4.65 4.34
N GLY A 178 1.06 -3.95 4.81
CA GLY A 178 0.37 -4.16 6.08
C GLY A 178 1.11 -3.65 7.32
N ASN A 179 2.36 -3.19 7.19
CA ASN A 179 3.15 -2.71 8.33
C ASN A 179 3.19 -1.19 8.35
N PHE A 180 3.26 -0.61 9.55
CA PHE A 180 3.09 0.82 9.78
C PHE A 180 3.91 1.27 11.00
N LEU A 181 3.98 2.59 11.20
CA LEU A 181 4.46 3.18 12.44
C LEU A 181 3.26 3.67 13.24
N THR A 182 3.18 3.31 14.51
CA THR A 182 2.25 3.94 15.45
C THR A 182 2.92 5.11 16.14
N LEU A 183 2.36 6.31 15.96
CA LEU A 183 2.60 7.46 16.82
C LEU A 183 1.53 7.44 17.92
N GLY A 184 1.95 7.54 19.18
CA GLY A 184 1.14 7.20 20.34
C GLY A 184 1.39 5.79 20.88
N ASN A 185 0.34 5.10 21.32
CA ASN A 185 0.36 3.78 21.92
C ASN A 185 -0.73 2.87 21.32
N TRP A 186 -0.30 1.81 20.63
CA TRP A 186 -1.20 0.84 20.00
C TRP A 186 -2.22 0.20 20.96
N HIS A 187 -1.83 -0.11 22.20
CA HIS A 187 -2.74 -0.69 23.17
C HIS A 187 -3.86 0.28 23.55
N LYS A 188 -3.54 1.59 23.68
CA LYS A 188 -4.54 2.63 23.94
C LYS A 188 -5.47 2.82 22.75
N ALA A 189 -4.96 2.82 21.53
CA ALA A 189 -5.78 2.83 20.32
C ALA A 189 -6.78 1.68 20.30
N LYS A 190 -6.33 0.47 20.65
CA LYS A 190 -7.18 -0.72 20.72
C LYS A 190 -8.23 -0.63 21.84
N GLU A 191 -7.88 -0.11 23.01
CA GLU A 191 -8.81 0.09 24.14
C GLU A 191 -9.86 1.16 23.84
N LYS A 192 -9.45 2.31 23.28
CA LYS A 192 -10.37 3.37 22.84
C LYS A 192 -11.22 2.93 21.65
N GLY A 193 -10.74 1.96 20.88
CA GLY A 193 -11.40 1.46 19.69
C GLY A 193 -11.30 2.41 18.50
N GLU A 194 -10.32 3.33 18.46
CA GLU A 194 -10.13 4.26 17.34
C GLU A 194 -8.68 4.57 17.00
N ILE A 195 -8.42 4.88 15.72
CA ILE A 195 -7.09 5.28 15.23
C ILE A 195 -7.17 6.15 13.96
N LEU A 196 -6.26 7.13 13.83
CA LEU A 196 -6.09 7.89 12.60
C LEU A 196 -5.13 7.15 11.63
N LEU A 197 -5.46 7.10 10.34
CA LEU A 197 -4.54 6.64 9.29
C LEU A 197 -4.07 7.83 8.45
N CYS A 198 -2.79 7.86 8.12
CA CYS A 198 -2.24 8.81 7.16
C CYS A 198 -1.15 8.16 6.30
N GLU A 199 -0.85 8.77 5.15
CA GLU A 199 0.20 8.30 4.26
C GLU A 199 1.59 8.64 4.82
N GLY A 200 1.92 9.92 4.99
CA GLY A 200 3.28 10.37 5.31
C GLY A 200 3.60 10.47 6.80
N PHE A 201 4.89 10.29 7.15
CA PHE A 201 5.37 10.54 8.51
C PHE A 201 5.09 11.96 9.00
N ALA A 202 5.32 12.97 8.14
CA ALA A 202 5.10 14.37 8.53
C ALA A 202 3.62 14.64 8.85
N THR A 203 2.73 14.19 7.97
CA THR A 203 1.27 14.23 8.18
C THR A 203 0.89 13.56 9.50
N GLY A 204 1.41 12.36 9.77
CA GLY A 204 1.11 11.65 11.02
C GLY A 204 1.65 12.35 12.26
N ALA A 205 2.83 12.95 12.18
CA ALA A 205 3.42 13.72 13.27
C ALA A 205 2.54 14.94 13.60
N SER A 206 2.13 15.71 12.59
CA SER A 206 1.26 16.88 12.77
C SER A 206 -0.10 16.51 13.34
N LEU A 207 -0.71 15.41 12.86
CA LEU A 207 -1.95 14.87 13.42
C LEU A 207 -1.81 14.46 14.89
N HIS A 208 -0.74 13.74 15.23
CA HIS A 208 -0.49 13.29 16.60
C HIS A 208 -0.21 14.47 17.54
N LEU A 209 0.55 15.47 17.08
CA LEU A 209 0.86 16.67 17.87
C LEU A 209 -0.37 17.54 18.12
N ALA A 210 -1.21 17.75 17.09
CA ALA A 210 -2.43 18.56 17.20
C ALA A 210 -3.49 17.90 18.10
N THR A 211 -3.71 16.60 17.92
CA THR A 211 -4.88 15.91 18.52
C THR A 211 -4.55 15.09 19.75
N GLY A 212 -3.29 14.66 19.92
CA GLY A 212 -2.91 13.65 20.91
C GLY A 212 -3.49 12.24 20.64
N LYS A 213 -4.21 12.04 19.52
CA LYS A 213 -4.77 10.74 19.11
C LYS A 213 -3.68 9.83 18.58
N ASP A 214 -3.91 8.53 18.67
CA ASP A 214 -3.00 7.53 18.11
C ASP A 214 -3.10 7.53 16.57
N VAL A 215 -1.96 7.48 15.90
CA VAL A 215 -1.86 7.59 14.43
C VAL A 215 -1.05 6.43 13.87
N ALA A 216 -1.57 5.74 12.86
CA ALA A 216 -0.82 4.80 12.05
C ALA A 216 -0.34 5.47 10.74
N VAL A 217 0.96 5.69 10.66
CA VAL A 217 1.65 6.15 9.45
C VAL A 217 1.84 4.96 8.52
N CYS A 218 1.17 5.01 7.37
CA CYS A 218 1.09 3.89 6.43
C CYS A 218 2.14 3.96 5.31
N PHE A 219 2.86 5.07 5.20
CA PHE A 219 3.97 5.36 4.29
C PHE A 219 3.64 5.42 2.79
N THR A 220 2.56 4.77 2.33
CA THR A 220 2.03 4.88 0.96
C THR A 220 0.52 4.67 1.00
N GLY A 221 -0.22 5.31 0.09
CA GLY A 221 -1.68 5.13 0.02
C GLY A 221 -2.12 3.70 -0.30
N ASN A 222 -1.36 2.96 -1.13
CA ASN A 222 -1.62 1.53 -1.34
C ASN A 222 -1.47 0.72 -0.04
N ASN A 223 -0.47 1.02 0.78
CA ASN A 223 -0.28 0.35 2.05
C ASN A 223 -1.34 0.75 3.07
N MET A 224 -1.82 2.00 3.04
CA MET A 224 -2.93 2.47 3.89
C MET A 224 -4.19 1.62 3.70
N VAL A 225 -4.50 1.22 2.45
CA VAL A 225 -5.60 0.28 2.15
C VAL A 225 -5.38 -1.09 2.81
N GLU A 226 -4.14 -1.60 2.84
CA GLU A 226 -3.83 -2.88 3.46
C GLU A 226 -3.86 -2.82 4.99
N VAL A 227 -3.35 -1.74 5.59
CA VAL A 227 -3.43 -1.48 7.04
C VAL A 227 -4.89 -1.35 7.47
N ALA A 228 -5.72 -0.63 6.70
CA ALA A 228 -7.14 -0.48 6.99
C ALA A 228 -7.90 -1.82 7.02
N LYS A 229 -7.53 -2.80 6.16
CA LYS A 229 -8.10 -4.16 6.21
C LYS A 229 -7.70 -4.91 7.47
N GLU A 230 -6.50 -4.69 8.00
CA GLU A 230 -6.08 -5.32 9.27
C GLU A 230 -6.88 -4.73 10.45
N PHE A 231 -7.12 -3.42 10.45
CA PHE A 231 -7.86 -2.74 11.52
C PHE A 231 -9.37 -2.99 11.47
N GLU A 232 -9.95 -3.11 10.27
CA GLU A 232 -11.33 -3.54 10.07
C GLU A 232 -11.57 -4.91 10.72
N LYS A 233 -10.68 -5.89 10.47
CA LYS A 233 -10.75 -7.22 11.10
C LYS A 233 -10.62 -7.17 12.62
N ALA A 234 -9.90 -6.18 13.14
CA ALA A 234 -9.75 -5.94 14.58
C ALA A 234 -10.92 -5.13 15.17
N ASN A 235 -11.92 -4.75 14.37
CA ASN A 235 -13.07 -3.93 14.75
C ASN A 235 -12.68 -2.59 15.40
N ILE A 236 -11.65 -1.93 14.85
CA ILE A 236 -11.20 -0.59 15.27
C ILE A 236 -11.86 0.44 14.36
N GLN A 237 -12.39 1.54 14.92
CA GLN A 237 -12.88 2.70 14.16
C GLN A 237 -11.70 3.42 13.50
N ILE A 238 -11.81 3.63 12.20
CA ILE A 238 -10.72 4.18 11.39
C ILE A 238 -11.12 5.56 10.88
N TYR A 239 -10.26 6.56 11.11
CA TYR A 239 -10.36 7.86 10.46
C TYR A 239 -9.22 7.99 9.45
N VAL A 240 -9.55 7.99 8.17
CA VAL A 240 -8.60 8.10 7.06
C VAL A 240 -8.35 9.57 6.79
N CYS A 241 -7.17 10.04 7.18
CA CYS A 241 -6.68 11.38 6.90
C CYS A 241 -6.02 11.35 5.51
N ALA A 242 -6.82 11.63 4.47
CA ALA A 242 -6.41 11.47 3.08
C ALA A 242 -5.81 12.75 2.50
N ASP A 243 -4.78 12.59 1.67
CA ASP A 243 -4.16 13.70 0.95
C ASP A 243 -5.09 14.23 -0.15
N VAL A 244 -5.05 15.53 -0.38
CA VAL A 244 -5.69 16.24 -1.50
C VAL A 244 -4.62 16.50 -2.57
N ASP A 245 -4.35 15.48 -3.36
CA ASP A 245 -3.36 15.54 -4.44
C ASP A 245 -4.00 15.79 -5.82
N ARG A 246 -3.26 16.43 -6.73
CA ARG A 246 -3.72 16.73 -8.10
C ARG A 246 -4.08 15.47 -8.91
N SER A 247 -3.52 14.31 -8.58
CA SER A 247 -3.82 13.05 -9.28
C SER A 247 -5.05 12.34 -8.72
N ASN A 248 -5.67 12.90 -7.68
CA ASN A 248 -6.79 12.33 -6.93
C ASN A 248 -6.47 10.92 -6.40
N ALA A 249 -5.20 10.64 -6.07
CA ALA A 249 -4.78 9.35 -5.56
C ALA A 249 -5.29 9.11 -4.13
N GLY A 250 -5.17 10.10 -3.24
CA GLY A 250 -5.66 10.07 -1.87
C GLY A 250 -7.14 9.73 -1.80
N PHE A 251 -7.96 10.42 -2.60
CA PHE A 251 -9.38 10.10 -2.76
C PHE A 251 -9.62 8.66 -3.22
N ARG A 252 -8.92 8.17 -4.24
CA ARG A 252 -9.07 6.80 -4.74
C ARG A 252 -8.69 5.74 -3.68
N TYR A 253 -7.73 6.04 -2.80
CA TYR A 253 -7.41 5.15 -1.68
C TYR A 253 -8.49 5.19 -0.59
N ALA A 254 -8.99 6.38 -0.26
CA ALA A 254 -10.11 6.54 0.66
C ALA A 254 -11.37 5.81 0.18
N GLU A 255 -11.73 5.92 -1.10
CA GLU A 255 -12.85 5.18 -1.70
C GLU A 255 -12.66 3.66 -1.62
N LYS A 256 -11.44 3.16 -1.90
CA LYS A 256 -11.12 1.73 -1.76
C LYS A 256 -11.34 1.26 -0.34
N ILE A 257 -10.97 2.07 0.67
CA ILE A 257 -11.18 1.76 2.09
C ILE A 257 -12.67 1.77 2.41
N LYS A 258 -13.40 2.83 2.05
CA LYS A 258 -14.84 2.98 2.30
C LYS A 258 -15.66 1.83 1.70
N LYS A 259 -15.23 1.29 0.55
CA LYS A 259 -15.89 0.16 -0.13
C LYS A 259 -15.92 -1.13 0.68
N PHE A 260 -14.85 -1.47 1.41
CA PHE A 260 -14.83 -2.66 2.27
C PHE A 260 -15.13 -2.35 3.73
N ASN A 261 -14.87 -1.11 4.18
CA ASN A 261 -15.19 -0.65 5.53
C ASN A 261 -16.09 0.60 5.48
N PRO A 262 -17.42 0.44 5.39
CA PRO A 262 -18.37 1.57 5.35
C PRO A 262 -18.32 2.46 6.60
N LYS A 263 -17.85 1.94 7.74
CA LYS A 263 -17.74 2.68 9.01
C LYS A 263 -16.53 3.61 9.05
N ALA A 264 -15.52 3.40 8.19
CA ALA A 264 -14.36 4.27 8.14
C ALA A 264 -14.77 5.71 7.78
N GLU A 265 -14.32 6.68 8.58
CA GLU A 265 -14.54 8.10 8.33
C GLU A 265 -13.39 8.64 7.50
N ILE A 266 -13.70 9.43 6.47
CA ILE A 266 -12.69 10.02 5.60
C ILE A 266 -12.65 11.51 5.90
N ILE A 267 -11.46 12.03 6.18
CA ILE A 267 -11.23 13.43 6.51
C ILE A 267 -10.17 13.95 5.55
N PHE A 268 -10.48 15.07 4.88
CA PHE A 268 -9.56 15.76 3.99
C PHE A 268 -9.19 17.11 4.61
N PRO A 269 -7.95 17.58 4.46
CA PRO A 269 -7.63 18.97 4.74
C PRO A 269 -8.35 19.90 3.76
N GLU A 270 -8.91 21.01 4.24
CA GLU A 270 -9.57 22.01 3.40
C GLU A 270 -8.70 23.24 3.20
N PHE A 271 -8.44 23.57 1.94
CA PHE A 271 -7.63 24.72 1.53
C PHE A 271 -8.48 25.73 0.77
N THR A 272 -8.24 27.01 1.02
CA THR A 272 -8.84 28.12 0.28
C THR A 272 -8.33 28.16 -1.15
N GLU A 273 -9.08 28.76 -2.06
CA GLU A 273 -8.63 28.97 -3.45
C GLU A 273 -7.29 29.70 -3.52
N LYS A 274 -7.06 30.66 -2.62
CA LYS A 274 -5.80 31.40 -2.52
C LYS A 274 -4.63 30.47 -2.21
N GLU A 275 -4.75 29.60 -1.21
CA GLU A 275 -3.69 28.63 -0.86
C GLU A 275 -3.44 27.63 -2.00
N LEU A 276 -4.51 27.16 -2.64
CA LEU A 276 -4.41 26.22 -3.77
C LEU A 276 -3.78 26.85 -5.03
N SER A 277 -3.82 28.18 -5.16
CA SER A 277 -3.21 28.93 -6.25
C SER A 277 -1.69 29.15 -6.10
N ALA A 278 -1.10 28.76 -4.97
CA ALA A 278 0.34 28.90 -4.75
C ALA A 278 1.18 28.05 -5.73
N PRO A 279 2.45 28.44 -6.02
CA PRO A 279 3.31 27.66 -6.92
C PRO A 279 3.47 26.19 -6.50
N ASN A 280 3.53 25.96 -5.19
CA ASN A 280 3.49 24.65 -4.55
C ASN A 280 2.24 24.58 -3.67
N PRO A 281 1.08 24.14 -4.21
CA PRO A 281 -0.16 24.08 -3.45
C PRO A 281 -0.03 23.11 -2.28
N PRO A 282 -0.66 23.41 -1.14
CA PRO A 282 -0.73 22.47 -0.03
C PRO A 282 -1.60 21.27 -0.40
N SER A 283 -1.29 20.11 0.18
CA SER A 283 -1.97 18.86 -0.19
C SER A 283 -2.29 17.95 1.00
N ASP A 284 -1.62 18.10 2.13
CA ASP A 284 -1.79 17.23 3.28
C ASP A 284 -2.03 18.01 4.59
N PHE A 285 -2.40 17.30 5.66
CA PHE A 285 -2.61 17.93 6.97
C PHE A 285 -1.35 18.54 7.60
N ASN A 286 -0.16 18.15 7.14
CA ASN A 286 1.07 18.80 7.58
C ASN A 286 1.24 20.17 6.91
N ASP A 287 0.86 20.32 5.63
CA ASP A 287 0.81 21.62 4.97
C ASP A 287 -0.25 22.53 5.62
N LEU A 288 -1.41 21.98 5.99
CA LEU A 288 -2.43 22.70 6.77
C LEU A 288 -1.89 23.20 8.11
N ALA A 289 -1.22 22.32 8.86
CA ALA A 289 -0.60 22.69 10.15
C ALA A 289 0.49 23.76 9.99
N GLN A 290 1.26 23.74 8.91
CA GLN A 290 2.28 24.76 8.66
C GLN A 290 1.66 26.11 8.26
N LEU A 291 0.54 26.10 7.52
CA LEU A 291 -0.14 27.31 7.10
C LEU A 291 -0.94 27.98 8.22
N ARG A 292 -1.62 27.17 9.06
CA ARG A 292 -2.63 27.67 10.00
C ARG A 292 -2.40 27.25 11.45
N GLY A 293 -1.38 26.45 11.74
CA GLY A 293 -1.03 25.98 13.08
C GLY A 293 -1.73 24.67 13.48
N LEU A 294 -1.23 24.08 14.57
CA LEU A 294 -1.75 22.82 15.12
C LEU A 294 -3.15 22.95 15.73
N GLU A 295 -3.50 24.11 16.28
CA GLU A 295 -4.84 24.34 16.85
C GLU A 295 -5.92 24.34 15.77
N GLU A 296 -5.67 24.95 14.61
CA GLU A 296 -6.59 24.87 13.46
C GLU A 296 -6.74 23.42 12.98
N LEU A 297 -5.62 22.69 12.83
CA LEU A 297 -5.65 21.28 12.45
C LEU A 297 -6.49 20.43 13.43
N LYS A 298 -6.43 20.74 14.73
CA LYS A 298 -7.15 20.00 15.76
C LYS A 298 -8.67 20.07 15.56
N THR A 299 -9.21 21.18 15.06
CA THR A 299 -10.65 21.39 14.88
C THR A 299 -11.31 20.35 13.97
N TYR A 300 -10.58 19.79 13.00
CA TYR A 300 -11.04 18.72 12.10
C TYR A 300 -11.37 17.41 12.82
N PHE A 301 -10.93 17.26 14.07
CA PHE A 301 -11.02 16.03 14.85
C PHE A 301 -11.77 16.19 16.18
N ILE A 302 -12.35 17.38 16.42
CA ILE A 302 -13.21 17.70 17.56
C ILE A 302 -14.67 17.45 17.14
N LYS A 303 -15.45 16.77 17.97
CA LYS A 303 -16.88 16.59 17.68
C LYS A 303 -17.63 17.92 17.95
N PRO A 304 -18.72 18.24 17.22
CA PRO A 304 -19.48 19.46 17.44
C PRO A 304 -19.90 19.71 18.90
N GLN A 305 -20.13 18.64 19.68
CA GLN A 305 -20.51 18.70 21.09
C GLN A 305 -19.37 19.10 22.04
N GLU A 306 -18.11 19.02 21.61
CA GLU A 306 -16.94 19.37 22.43
C GLU A 306 -16.51 20.84 22.24
N MET A 307 -17.02 21.51 21.19
CA MET A 307 -16.75 22.93 20.92
C MET A 307 -17.44 23.88 21.92
N GLU A 308 -18.61 23.51 22.44
CA GLU A 308 -19.36 24.33 23.42
C GLU A 308 -18.71 24.37 24.82
N MET A 309 -17.75 23.49 25.11
CA MET A 309 -17.03 23.47 26.39
C MET A 309 -15.72 24.27 26.39
N CYS A 310 -15.32 24.83 25.24
CA CYS A 310 -14.06 25.57 25.07
C CYS A 310 -14.24 27.07 24.76
N LEU A 311 -15.48 27.57 24.82
CA LEU A 311 -15.84 28.99 24.79
C LEU A 311 -16.28 29.45 26.18
#